data_AF-A0AAD6KSB7-F1
#
_entry.id   AF-A0AAD6KSB7-F1
#
_cell.length_a   1.000
_cell.length_b   1.000
_cell.length_c   1.000
_cell.angle_alpha   90.00
_cell.angle_beta   90.00
_cell.angle_gamma   90.00
#
_symmetry.space_group_name_H-M   'P 1'
#
loop_
_entity.id
_entity.type
_entity.pdbx_description
1 polymer ?
#
loop_
_entity_poly.entity_id
_entity_poly.type
_entity_poly.pdbx_seq_one_letter_code
_entity_poly.pdbx_strand_id
1 'polypeptide(L)'
;MPKWLRPKDRELLQMSDLKKADAIVAQDGSGNYTRITDALKAVPEKSNKRYVIYVKKGVYFENVRIEKNQWNVMVVGDGMNKTIVSGSLNVVDGTPYVLIRNIW
;
A
#
# COMPACT_ATOMS: atom_id res chain seq x y z
N MET A 1 9.87 20.40 -5.93
CA MET A 1 9.07 19.15 -6.13
C MET A 1 9.91 18.13 -6.90
N PRO A 2 10.02 16.86 -6.47
CA PRO A 2 10.97 15.90 -7.05
C PRO A 2 10.58 15.43 -8.46
N LYS A 3 11.55 15.32 -9.37
CA LYS A 3 11.35 14.95 -10.79
C LYS A 3 11.02 13.47 -11.03
N TRP A 4 11.26 12.60 -10.05
CA TRP A 4 11.04 11.15 -10.18
C TRP A 4 9.56 10.73 -10.08
N LEU A 5 8.67 11.67 -9.74
CA LEU A 5 7.27 11.39 -9.49
C LEU A 5 6.43 11.77 -10.71
N ARG A 6 5.75 10.80 -11.32
CA ARG A 6 4.88 11.05 -12.48
C ARG A 6 3.72 11.99 -12.11
N PRO A 7 3.17 12.77 -13.05
CA PRO A 7 2.06 13.67 -12.77
C PRO A 7 0.84 12.99 -12.12
N LYS A 8 0.51 11.77 -12.57
CA LYS A 8 -0.58 10.96 -12.00
C LYS A 8 -0.26 10.45 -10.59
N ASP A 9 1.02 10.22 -10.30
CA ASP A 9 1.50 9.87 -8.96
C ASP A 9 1.40 11.08 -8.01
N ARG A 10 1.59 12.31 -8.53
CA ARG A 10 1.37 13.56 -7.77
C ARG A 10 -0.10 13.78 -7.41
N GLU A 11 -1.01 13.47 -8.32
CA GLU A 11 -2.46 13.59 -8.09
C GLU A 11 -2.91 12.63 -6.97
N LEU A 12 -2.32 11.43 -6.91
CA LEU A 12 -2.54 10.46 -5.83
C LEU A 12 -1.93 10.93 -4.49
N LEU A 13 -0.85 11.71 -4.50
CA LEU A 13 -0.26 12.26 -3.26
C LEU A 13 -1.13 13.33 -2.60
N GLN A 14 -1.95 14.05 -3.37
CA GLN A 14 -2.87 15.07 -2.83
C GLN A 14 -4.21 14.47 -2.40
N MET A 15 -4.34 13.14 -2.44
CA MET A 15 -5.63 12.48 -2.41
C MET A 15 -6.01 12.06 -0.99
N SER A 16 -6.83 12.89 -0.34
CA SER A 16 -7.64 12.54 0.83
C SER A 16 -8.83 11.61 0.48
N ASP A 17 -8.98 11.26 -0.80
CA ASP A 17 -10.12 10.50 -1.30
C ASP A 17 -9.78 9.01 -1.39
N LEU A 18 -10.30 8.24 -0.42
CA LEU A 18 -10.35 6.77 -0.40
C LEU A 18 -10.88 6.15 -1.72
N LYS A 19 -11.56 6.95 -2.54
CA LYS A 19 -12.23 6.56 -3.80
C LYS A 19 -11.31 6.03 -4.90
N LYS A 20 -9.99 6.23 -4.82
CA LYS A 20 -9.02 5.67 -5.79
C LYS A 20 -8.21 4.49 -5.23
N ALA A 21 -8.48 4.03 -4.00
CA ALA A 21 -7.89 2.80 -3.50
C ALA A 21 -8.49 1.60 -4.24
N ASP A 22 -7.66 0.67 -4.72
CA ASP A 22 -8.13 -0.60 -5.27
C ASP A 22 -8.51 -1.58 -4.13
N ALA A 23 -7.90 -1.41 -2.94
CA ALA A 23 -8.24 -2.15 -1.72
C ALA A 23 -8.11 -1.28 -0.46
N ILE A 24 -9.05 -1.44 0.48
CA ILE A 24 -9.01 -0.81 1.81
C ILE A 24 -8.79 -1.87 2.89
N VAL A 25 -7.80 -1.65 3.74
CA VAL A 25 -7.48 -2.49 4.91
C VAL A 25 -7.89 -1.76 6.18
N ALA A 26 -8.73 -2.38 7.00
CA ALA A 26 -9.22 -1.80 8.25
C ALA A 26 -9.48 -2.90 9.30
N GLN A 27 -8.84 -2.79 10.47
CA GLN A 27 -9.01 -3.78 11.55
C GLN A 27 -10.41 -3.78 12.17
N ASP A 28 -11.11 -2.64 12.07
CA ASP A 28 -12.49 -2.46 12.54
C ASP A 28 -13.54 -3.11 11.61
N GLY A 29 -13.11 -3.72 10.50
CA GLY A 29 -14.01 -4.35 9.52
C GLY A 29 -14.67 -3.37 8.55
N SER A 30 -14.37 -2.08 8.62
CA SER A 30 -14.94 -1.05 7.73
C SER A 30 -14.25 -0.95 6.36
N GLY A 31 -13.43 -1.93 5.99
CA GLY A 31 -12.66 -2.01 4.75
C GLY A 31 -12.93 -3.32 3.99
N ASN A 32 -12.25 -3.51 2.87
CA ASN A 32 -12.29 -4.76 2.10
C ASN A 32 -11.61 -5.92 2.82
N TYR A 33 -10.54 -5.62 3.58
CA TYR A 33 -9.72 -6.59 4.28
C TYR A 33 -9.44 -6.13 5.71
N THR A 34 -9.23 -7.07 6.62
CA THR A 34 -8.77 -6.78 7.99
C THR A 34 -7.26 -6.84 8.13
N ARG A 35 -6.59 -7.53 7.19
CA ARG A 35 -5.16 -7.83 7.17
C ARG A 35 -4.49 -7.28 5.91
N ILE A 36 -3.26 -6.81 6.04
CA ILE A 36 -2.47 -6.28 4.90
C ILE A 36 -2.07 -7.44 3.98
N THR A 37 -1.71 -8.58 4.56
CA THR A 37 -1.36 -9.80 3.83
C THR A 37 -2.48 -10.29 2.91
N ASP A 38 -3.74 -10.19 3.32
CA ASP A 38 -4.88 -10.61 2.49
C ASP A 38 -5.15 -9.61 1.36
N ALA A 39 -4.97 -8.32 1.61
CA ALA A 39 -5.03 -7.30 0.55
C ALA A 39 -3.91 -7.49 -0.49
N LEU A 40 -2.72 -7.91 -0.07
CA LEU A 40 -1.62 -8.22 -0.99
C LEU A 40 -1.91 -9.44 -1.87
N LYS A 41 -2.59 -10.47 -1.36
CA LYS A 41 -3.00 -11.63 -2.19
C LYS A 41 -3.98 -11.24 -3.30
N ALA A 42 -4.72 -10.15 -3.13
CA ALA A 42 -5.64 -9.62 -4.13
C ALA A 42 -4.93 -8.78 -5.22
N VAL A 43 -3.63 -8.51 -5.06
CA VAL A 43 -2.85 -7.79 -6.08
C VAL A 43 -2.71 -8.69 -7.31
N PRO A 44 -3.16 -8.22 -8.49
CA PRO A 44 -2.97 -8.97 -9.73
C PRO A 44 -1.48 -9.09 -10.08
N GLU A 45 -1.01 -10.31 -10.26
CA GLU A 45 0.34 -10.60 -10.73
C GLU A 45 0.59 -9.96 -12.11
N LYS A 46 1.79 -9.44 -12.34
CA LYS A 46 2.22 -8.91 -13.65
C LYS A 46 1.27 -7.85 -14.27
N SER A 47 0.54 -7.10 -13.44
CA SER A 47 -0.18 -5.86 -13.83
C SER A 47 0.71 -4.61 -14.06
N ASN A 48 0.68 -4.04 -15.26
CA ASN A 48 1.29 -2.73 -15.53
C ASN A 48 0.57 -1.55 -14.83
N LYS A 49 -0.64 -1.79 -14.31
CA LYS A 49 -1.39 -0.80 -13.53
C LYS A 49 -0.94 -0.85 -12.07
N ARG A 50 -0.71 0.33 -11.48
CA ARG A 50 -0.47 0.46 -10.04
C ARG A 50 -1.68 0.00 -9.25
N TYR A 51 -1.44 -0.82 -8.24
CA TYR A 51 -2.45 -1.25 -7.28
C TYR A 51 -2.26 -0.48 -5.98
N VAL A 52 -3.29 0.27 -5.56
CA VAL A 52 -3.25 1.12 -4.37
C VAL A 52 -3.97 0.44 -3.21
N ILE A 53 -3.20 0.08 -2.18
CA ILE A 53 -3.70 -0.44 -0.92
C ILE A 53 -3.74 0.71 0.08
N TYR A 54 -4.94 1.03 0.56
CA TYR A 54 -5.13 2.00 1.62
C TYR A 54 -5.27 1.29 2.96
N VAL A 55 -4.45 1.67 3.94
CA VAL A 55 -4.43 1.08 5.28
C VAL A 55 -4.94 2.14 6.26
N LYS A 56 -6.10 1.88 6.87
CA LYS A 56 -6.67 2.76 7.89
C LYS A 56 -5.77 2.82 9.13
N LYS A 57 -6.07 3.78 10.01
CA LYS A 57 -5.45 3.86 11.33
C LYS A 57 -5.63 2.53 12.08
N GLY A 58 -4.57 2.07 12.73
CA GLY A 58 -4.54 0.77 13.38
C GLY A 58 -3.11 0.29 13.62
N VAL A 59 -2.98 -0.73 14.47
CA VAL A 59 -1.71 -1.38 14.76
C VAL A 59 -1.75 -2.78 14.16
N TYR A 60 -1.04 -2.94 13.05
CA TYR A 60 -0.98 -4.17 12.27
C TYR A 60 0.30 -4.94 12.61
N PHE A 61 0.17 -6.02 13.36
CA PHE A 61 1.27 -6.93 13.68
C PHE A 61 1.32 -8.09 12.68
N GLU A 62 1.91 -7.86 11.50
CA GLU A 62 1.90 -8.84 10.41
C GLU A 62 3.25 -8.91 9.69
N ASN A 63 3.70 -10.14 9.38
CA ASN A 63 4.83 -10.34 8.48
C ASN A 63 4.38 -10.19 7.04
N VAL A 64 4.61 -9.00 6.49
CA VAL A 64 4.23 -8.65 5.14
C VAL A 64 5.37 -9.01 4.17
N ARG A 65 5.09 -9.94 3.25
CA ARG A 65 6.00 -10.34 2.17
C ARG A 65 5.40 -9.94 0.84
N ILE A 66 6.18 -9.26 0.01
CA ILE A 66 5.79 -8.90 -1.36
C ILE A 66 6.53 -9.83 -2.31
N GLU A 67 5.77 -10.56 -3.13
CA GLU A 67 6.34 -11.48 -4.10
C GLU A 67 6.85 -10.77 -5.35
N LYS A 68 7.84 -11.36 -6.02
CA LYS A 68 8.48 -10.78 -7.21
C LYS A 68 7.51 -10.51 -8.37
N ASN A 69 6.41 -11.26 -8.43
CA ASN A 69 5.37 -11.13 -9.46
C ASN A 69 4.39 -9.99 -9.17
N GLN A 70 4.43 -9.42 -7.97
CA GLN A 70 3.55 -8.34 -7.51
C GLN A 70 4.27 -6.99 -7.63
N TRP A 71 4.47 -6.55 -8.86
CA TRP A 71 5.04 -5.24 -9.17
C TRP A 71 4.03 -4.09 -9.04
N ASN A 72 4.53 -2.87 -8.83
CA ASN A 72 3.74 -1.63 -8.82
C ASN A 72 2.68 -1.54 -7.70
N VAL A 73 2.96 -2.09 -6.51
CA VAL A 73 2.10 -1.92 -5.33
C VAL A 73 2.45 -0.61 -4.62
N MET A 74 1.41 0.15 -4.26
CA MET A 74 1.52 1.35 -3.44
C MET A 74 0.70 1.16 -2.18
N VAL A 75 1.34 1.32 -1.02
CA VAL A 75 0.66 1.25 0.27
C VAL A 75 0.60 2.66 0.86
N VAL A 76 -0.60 3.10 1.22
CA VAL A 76 -0.89 4.44 1.76
C VAL A 76 -1.60 4.28 3.10
N GLY A 77 -1.06 4.91 4.15
CA GLY A 77 -1.67 4.92 5.48
C GLY A 77 -2.49 6.19 5.77
N ASP A 78 -3.32 6.13 6.81
CA ASP A 78 -4.04 7.29 7.40
C ASP A 78 -3.11 8.36 8.02
N GLY A 79 -1.82 8.07 8.11
CA GLY A 79 -0.77 8.93 8.63
C GLY A 79 0.24 8.15 9.46
N MET A 80 1.48 8.66 9.54
CA MET A 80 2.61 7.98 10.19
C MET A 80 2.33 7.59 11.65
N ASN A 81 1.63 8.45 12.40
CA ASN A 81 1.32 8.21 13.82
C ASN A 81 0.01 7.45 14.06
N LYS A 82 -0.75 7.17 12.99
CA LYS A 82 -2.07 6.55 13.06
C LYS A 82 -2.05 5.10 12.58
N THR A 83 -1.17 4.78 11.64
CA THR A 83 -1.00 3.44 11.08
C THR A 83 0.38 2.93 11.46
N ILE A 84 0.42 1.98 12.39
CA ILE A 84 1.66 1.31 12.79
C ILE A 84 1.63 -0.09 12.20
N VAL A 85 2.56 -0.38 11.30
CA VAL A 85 2.77 -1.74 10.80
C VAL A 85 4.03 -2.26 11.45
N SER A 86 3.88 -3.17 12.41
CA SER A 86 4.99 -3.78 13.13
C SER A 86 5.19 -5.20 12.61
N GLY A 87 6.14 -5.36 11.69
CA GLY A 87 6.51 -6.64 11.11
C GLY A 87 7.64 -6.47 10.10
N SER A 88 8.33 -7.56 9.78
CA SER A 88 9.45 -7.52 8.84
C SER A 88 8.90 -7.42 7.42
N LEU A 89 8.94 -6.22 6.85
CA LEU A 89 8.68 -6.00 5.42
C LEU A 89 9.83 -6.65 4.64
N ASN A 90 9.58 -7.83 4.09
CA ASN A 90 10.53 -8.52 3.23
C ASN A 90 10.15 -8.30 1.76
N VAL A 91 10.92 -7.46 1.09
CA VAL A 91 10.89 -7.33 -0.37
C VAL A 91 11.78 -8.44 -0.91
N VAL A 92 11.21 -9.38 -1.68
CA VAL A 92 12.02 -10.42 -2.34
C VAL A 92 12.91 -9.75 -3.38
N ASP A 93 14.21 -10.04 -3.32
CA ASP A 93 15.21 -9.45 -4.19
C ASP A 93 14.84 -9.65 -5.68
N GLY A 94 14.92 -8.57 -6.46
CA GLY A 94 14.43 -8.52 -7.84
C GLY A 94 12.95 -8.13 -8.03
N THR A 95 12.24 -7.69 -6.98
CA THR A 95 10.93 -7.03 -7.12
C THR A 95 11.14 -5.61 -7.68
N PRO A 96 10.55 -5.26 -8.83
CA PRO A 96 10.97 -4.08 -9.56
C PRO A 96 10.69 -2.77 -8.81
N TYR A 97 9.51 -2.59 -8.18
CA TYR A 97 9.19 -1.36 -7.43
C TYR A 97 8.08 -1.59 -6.40
N VAL A 98 8.33 -1.20 -5.14
CA VAL A 98 7.34 -1.06 -4.06
C VAL A 98 7.47 0.33 -3.47
N LEU A 99 6.38 1.11 -3.47
CA LEU A 99 6.38 2.46 -2.91
C LEU A 99 5.54 2.48 -1.64
N ILE A 100 6.21 2.48 -0.49
CA ILE A 100 5.61 2.70 0.83
C ILE A 100 5.81 4.18 1.16
N ARG A 101 4.74 4.95 1.21
CA ARG A 101 4.80 6.38 1.53
C ARG A 101 4.03 6.64 2.82
N ASN A 102 4.78 6.87 3.90
CA ASN A 102 4.29 7.62 5.04
C ASN A 102 4.44 9.10 4.69
N ILE A 103 3.32 9.78 4.47
CA ILE A 103 3.31 11.22 4.24
C ILE A 103 3.64 11.87 5.60
N TRP A 104 4.66 12.73 5.61
CA TRP A 104 5.30 13.39 6.76
C TRP A 104 4.35 14.28 7.55
#